data_AF-A0A4R1WEA6-F1
#
_entry.id   AF-A0A4R1WEA6-F1
#
_cell.length_a   1.000
_cell.length_b   1.000
_cell.length_c   1.000
_cell.angle_alpha   90.00
_cell.angle_beta   90.00
_cell.angle_gamma   90.00
#
_symmetry.space_group_name_H-M   'P 1'
#
loop_
_entity.id
_entity.type
_entity.pdbx_description
1 polymer ?
#
loop_
_entity_poly.entity_id
_entity_poly.type
_entity_poly.pdbx_seq_one_letter_code
_entity_poly.pdbx_strand_id
1 'polypeptide(L)'
;MPDAFRIGCATHSRSTPGASRDATTSISNLRVQRTRKKGSAMPGGAIYVGRPTMWGNPFQSRRWGHAKSVILHDRWLQGRLGALSLERMDFCPAEIEALYRMRERVLTGLHHIAGHALACWCPLSSKWCHAETLIRMANVHADYEKFAA
;
A
#
# COMPACT_ATOMS: atom_id res chain seq x y z
N MET A 1 82.97 1.84 -9.17
CA MET A 1 81.81 1.18 -9.82
C MET A 1 81.76 -0.24 -9.28
N PRO A 2 80.63 -0.69 -8.71
CA PRO A 2 79.37 -0.83 -9.44
C PRO A 2 78.13 -0.18 -8.78
N ASP A 3 77.11 -0.11 -9.64
CA ASP A 3 75.66 0.12 -9.47
C ASP A 3 75.01 -0.20 -8.12
N ALA A 4 74.02 0.63 -7.75
CA ALA A 4 72.61 0.24 -7.94
C ALA A 4 71.63 1.28 -7.41
N PHE A 5 70.93 1.88 -8.37
CA PHE A 5 69.63 2.54 -8.27
C PHE A 5 68.64 1.72 -7.42
N ARG A 6 68.01 2.30 -6.39
CA ARG A 6 66.78 1.75 -5.81
C ARG A 6 65.75 2.85 -5.56
N ILE A 7 64.85 2.94 -6.53
CA ILE A 7 63.56 3.62 -6.46
C ILE A 7 62.72 2.95 -5.37
N GLY A 8 62.23 3.73 -4.41
CA GLY A 8 61.21 3.29 -3.46
C GLY A 8 59.87 3.11 -4.16
N CYS A 9 59.38 1.88 -4.23
CA CYS A 9 58.04 1.55 -4.71
C CYS A 9 57.04 1.72 -3.57
N ALA A 10 56.15 2.71 -3.67
CA ALA A 10 55.05 2.93 -2.74
C ALA A 10 54.01 1.80 -2.86
N THR A 11 53.81 1.06 -1.78
CA THR A 11 52.80 0.01 -1.63
C THR A 11 51.40 0.63 -1.59
N HIS A 12 50.72 0.66 -2.73
CA HIS A 12 49.29 0.95 -2.78
C HIS A 12 48.51 -0.28 -2.30
N SER A 13 48.04 -0.23 -1.06
CA SER A 13 47.05 -1.17 -0.52
C SER A 13 45.75 -1.02 -1.32
N ARG A 14 45.40 -2.07 -2.08
CA ARG A 14 44.12 -2.14 -2.80
C ARG A 14 43.01 -2.42 -1.82
N SER A 15 42.21 -1.40 -1.53
CA SER A 15 40.92 -1.48 -0.88
C SER A 15 39.97 -2.38 -1.67
N THR A 16 39.40 -3.38 -1.02
CA THR A 16 38.27 -4.18 -1.50
C THR A 16 37.07 -3.28 -1.85
N PRO A 17 36.42 -3.42 -3.02
CA PRO A 17 35.14 -2.79 -3.24
C PRO A 17 34.08 -3.54 -2.42
N GLY A 18 33.33 -2.76 -1.64
CA GLY A 18 32.26 -3.23 -0.78
C GLY A 18 31.18 -4.01 -1.54
N ALA A 19 30.65 -5.00 -0.84
CA ALA A 19 29.48 -5.77 -1.24
C ALA A 19 28.37 -4.87 -1.81
N SER A 20 27.90 -5.26 -2.98
CA SER A 20 26.82 -4.66 -3.75
C SER A 20 25.58 -4.43 -2.90
N ARG A 21 25.14 -3.17 -2.88
CA ARG A 21 23.83 -2.72 -2.41
C ARG A 21 22.79 -3.04 -3.46
N ASP A 22 22.21 -4.24 -3.46
CA ASP A 22 20.98 -4.52 -4.22
C ASP A 22 20.07 -5.44 -3.42
N ALA A 23 19.64 -4.97 -2.24
CA ALA A 23 18.44 -5.48 -1.60
C ALA A 23 17.22 -4.76 -2.21
N THR A 24 16.92 -5.04 -3.49
CA THR A 24 15.58 -4.82 -4.03
C THR A 24 14.68 -5.91 -3.44
N THR A 25 14.41 -5.83 -2.13
CA THR A 25 13.36 -6.63 -1.50
C THR A 25 12.08 -6.29 -2.26
N SER A 26 11.56 -7.21 -3.06
CA SER A 26 10.31 -7.01 -3.80
C SER A 26 9.21 -6.62 -2.81
N ILE A 27 8.76 -5.35 -2.85
CA ILE A 27 7.84 -4.75 -1.86
C ILE A 27 6.37 -5.17 -2.16
N SER A 28 6.17 -6.29 -2.86
CA SER A 28 4.84 -6.78 -3.22
C SER A 28 4.00 -7.04 -1.96
N ASN A 29 2.77 -6.54 -1.93
CA ASN A 29 1.81 -6.75 -0.84
C ASN A 29 2.19 -6.12 0.51
N LEU A 30 3.05 -5.09 0.53
CA LEU A 30 3.37 -4.37 1.75
C LEU A 30 2.46 -3.15 1.97
N ARG A 31 2.03 -2.98 3.22
CA ARG A 31 1.41 -1.75 3.71
C ARG A 31 2.48 -0.70 3.95
N VAL A 32 2.31 0.47 3.34
CA VAL A 32 3.20 1.63 3.53
C VAL A 32 2.41 2.78 4.15
N GLN A 33 2.97 3.43 5.17
CA GLN A 33 2.39 4.67 5.69
C GLN A 33 2.96 5.86 4.93
N ARG A 34 2.07 6.72 4.42
CA ARG A 34 2.44 7.98 3.78
C ARG A 34 2.89 9.00 4.81
N THR A 35 3.97 9.72 4.51
CA THR A 35 4.50 10.77 5.38
C THR A 35 4.00 12.14 4.94
N ARG A 36 3.80 13.06 5.90
CA ARG A 36 3.46 14.47 5.61
C ARG A 36 4.69 15.33 5.35
N LYS A 37 5.89 14.78 5.42
CA LYS A 37 7.14 15.52 5.18
C LYS A 37 7.14 15.97 3.71
N LYS A 38 7.15 17.29 3.50
CA LYS A 38 7.17 17.90 2.16
C LYS A 38 8.37 17.33 1.38
N GLY A 39 8.13 16.92 0.14
CA GLY A 39 9.16 16.32 -0.72
C GLY A 39 9.50 14.85 -0.43
N SER A 40 8.79 14.18 0.48
CA SER A 40 8.97 12.73 0.65
C SER A 40 8.47 11.97 -0.58
N ALA A 41 9.37 11.23 -1.22
CA ALA A 41 9.02 10.31 -2.30
C ALA A 41 8.19 9.15 -1.74
N MET A 42 7.34 8.58 -2.58
CA MET A 42 6.61 7.36 -2.27
C MET A 42 7.59 6.18 -2.18
N PRO A 43 7.64 5.44 -1.06
CA PRO A 43 8.56 4.32 -0.94
C PRO A 43 8.27 3.25 -1.99
N GLY A 44 9.30 2.81 -2.73
CA GLY A 44 9.28 1.56 -3.49
C GLY A 44 8.25 1.45 -4.62
N GLY A 45 7.76 2.55 -5.18
CA GLY A 45 6.71 2.51 -6.21
C GLY A 45 5.33 2.12 -5.65
N ALA A 46 5.10 2.28 -4.35
CA ALA A 46 3.81 1.97 -3.74
C ALA A 46 2.66 2.77 -4.36
N ILE A 47 1.53 2.10 -4.61
CA ILE A 47 0.31 2.72 -5.12
C ILE A 47 -0.39 3.45 -3.97
N TYR A 48 -0.67 4.74 -4.17
CA TYR A 48 -1.40 5.52 -3.19
C TYR A 48 -2.89 5.16 -3.21
N VAL A 49 -3.40 4.72 -2.06
CA VAL A 49 -4.81 4.29 -1.88
C VAL A 49 -5.58 5.17 -0.89
N GLY A 50 -5.10 6.38 -0.62
CA GLY A 50 -5.79 7.34 0.24
C GLY A 50 -6.81 8.20 -0.52
N ARG A 51 -7.53 9.06 0.19
CA ARG A 51 -8.42 10.06 -0.44
C ARG A 51 -7.60 11.10 -1.25
N PRO A 52 -8.08 11.60 -2.40
CA PRO A 52 -9.40 11.37 -3.01
C PRO A 52 -9.44 10.23 -4.06
N THR A 53 -8.59 9.21 -3.97
CA THR A 53 -8.60 8.10 -4.95
C THR A 53 -9.83 7.21 -4.79
N MET A 54 -10.16 6.43 -5.83
CA MET A 54 -11.23 5.44 -5.77
C MET A 54 -10.98 4.34 -4.71
N TRP A 55 -9.72 4.14 -4.31
CA TRP A 55 -9.29 3.20 -3.27
C TRP A 55 -9.46 3.73 -1.85
N GLY A 56 -9.79 5.01 -1.69
CA GLY A 56 -9.93 5.64 -0.39
C GLY A 56 -11.11 5.05 0.40
N ASN A 57 -10.95 4.95 1.72
CA ASN A 57 -12.04 4.58 2.60
C ASN A 57 -13.18 5.65 2.54
N PRO A 58 -14.44 5.31 2.19
CA PRO A 58 -15.54 6.28 2.18
C PRO A 58 -16.05 6.60 3.59
N PHE A 59 -15.84 5.71 4.57
CA PHE A 59 -16.20 5.92 5.96
C PHE A 59 -15.15 6.84 6.61
N GLN A 60 -15.54 8.08 6.90
CA GLN A 60 -14.62 9.07 7.44
C GLN A 60 -14.27 8.78 8.89
N SER A 61 -12.97 8.83 9.22
CA SER A 61 -12.48 8.66 10.59
C SER A 61 -12.98 9.74 11.54
N ARG A 62 -13.34 10.94 11.03
CA ARG A 62 -13.96 12.02 11.83
C ARG A 62 -15.36 11.64 12.33
N ARG A 63 -16.14 10.89 11.54
CA ARG A 63 -17.50 10.42 11.91
C ARG A 63 -17.46 9.16 12.76
N TRP A 64 -16.56 8.22 12.43
CA TRP A 64 -16.60 6.87 12.99
C TRP A 64 -15.46 6.53 13.96
N GLY A 65 -14.39 7.34 14.00
CA GLY A 65 -13.13 6.94 14.60
C GLY A 65 -12.32 6.02 13.68
N HIS A 66 -11.00 5.96 13.89
CA HIS A 66 -10.09 5.24 12.98
C HIS A 66 -10.43 3.75 12.84
N ALA A 67 -10.51 3.03 13.95
CA ALA A 67 -10.77 1.58 13.95
C ALA A 67 -12.11 1.23 13.27
N LYS A 68 -13.21 1.85 13.73
CA LYS A 68 -14.54 1.60 13.18
C LYS A 68 -14.64 1.97 11.70
N SER A 69 -13.99 3.07 11.27
CA SER A 69 -13.98 3.43 9.84
C SER A 69 -13.35 2.35 8.96
N VAL A 70 -12.28 1.69 9.43
CA VAL A 70 -11.63 0.59 8.69
C VAL A 70 -12.51 -0.68 8.71
N ILE A 71 -13.15 -0.98 9.85
CA ILE A 71 -14.07 -2.13 9.97
C ILE A 71 -15.28 -1.96 9.03
N LEU A 72 -15.85 -0.76 8.93
CA LEU A 72 -16.95 -0.47 8.02
C LEU A 72 -16.52 -0.64 6.56
N HIS A 73 -15.35 -0.12 6.20
CA HIS A 73 -14.77 -0.30 4.86
C HIS A 73 -14.61 -1.77 4.49
N ASP A 74 -14.08 -2.57 5.42
CA ASP A 74 -13.91 -4.00 5.24
C ASP A 74 -15.23 -4.74 4.99
N ARG A 75 -16.24 -4.50 5.85
CA ARG A 75 -17.57 -5.10 5.71
C ARG A 75 -18.27 -4.66 4.42
N TRP A 76 -18.11 -3.40 4.04
CA TRP A 76 -18.66 -2.85 2.81
C TRP A 76 -18.09 -3.52 1.57
N LEU A 77 -16.76 -3.64 1.45
CA LEU A 77 -16.16 -4.32 0.31
C LEU A 77 -16.58 -5.80 0.24
N GLN A 78 -16.67 -6.48 1.38
CA GLN A 78 -17.15 -7.86 1.47
C GLN A 78 -18.66 -8.04 1.24
N GLY A 79 -19.42 -6.96 1.03
CA GLY A 79 -20.87 -7.03 0.86
C GLY A 79 -21.65 -7.36 2.14
N ARG A 80 -20.99 -7.35 3.30
CA ARG A 80 -21.60 -7.58 4.62
C ARG A 80 -22.21 -6.31 5.23
N LEU A 81 -22.11 -5.18 4.54
CA LEU A 81 -22.73 -3.91 4.91
C LEU A 81 -23.66 -3.46 3.78
N GLY A 82 -24.93 -3.85 3.87
CA GLY A 82 -25.98 -3.54 2.89
C GLY A 82 -26.81 -2.30 3.25
N ALA A 83 -27.75 -1.96 2.36
CA ALA A 83 -28.60 -0.76 2.44
C ALA A 83 -29.26 -0.57 3.81
N LEU A 84 -29.96 -1.60 4.33
CA LEU A 84 -30.63 -1.51 5.64
C LEU A 84 -29.67 -1.18 6.80
N SER A 85 -28.42 -1.65 6.75
CA SER A 85 -27.42 -1.32 7.76
C SER A 85 -26.89 0.10 7.60
N LEU A 86 -26.73 0.56 6.35
CA LEU A 86 -26.31 1.93 6.04
C LEU A 86 -27.41 2.94 6.41
N GLU A 87 -28.68 2.65 6.12
CA GLU A 87 -29.82 3.49 6.51
C GLU A 87 -29.90 3.66 8.03
N ARG A 88 -29.75 2.57 8.80
CA ARG A 88 -29.67 2.60 10.27
C ARG A 88 -28.47 3.36 10.82
N MET A 89 -27.48 3.68 9.97
CA MET A 89 -26.32 4.48 10.31
C MET A 89 -26.43 5.92 9.78
N ASP A 90 -27.64 6.35 9.40
CA ASP A 90 -27.96 7.69 8.89
C ASP A 90 -27.24 8.00 7.56
N PHE A 91 -27.26 7.04 6.64
CA PHE A 91 -26.95 7.30 5.23
C PHE A 91 -28.26 7.44 4.45
N CYS A 92 -28.39 8.50 3.66
CA CYS A 92 -29.56 8.68 2.82
C CYS A 92 -29.48 7.78 1.55
N PRO A 93 -30.61 7.53 0.85
CA PRO A 93 -30.61 6.68 -0.34
C PRO A 93 -29.58 7.06 -1.40
N ALA A 94 -29.35 8.37 -1.61
CA ALA A 94 -28.36 8.85 -2.57
C ALA A 94 -26.90 8.54 -2.14
N GLU A 95 -26.60 8.61 -0.84
CA GLU A 95 -25.27 8.24 -0.32
C GLU A 95 -25.04 6.73 -0.42
N ILE A 96 -26.07 5.92 -0.17
CA ILE A 96 -26.01 4.46 -0.29
C ILE A 96 -25.73 4.05 -1.74
N GLU A 97 -26.44 4.67 -2.68
CA GLU A 97 -26.22 4.44 -4.11
C GLU A 97 -24.79 4.84 -4.54
N ALA A 98 -24.28 5.97 -4.04
CA ALA A 98 -22.90 6.37 -4.29
C ALA A 98 -21.88 5.36 -3.71
N LEU A 99 -22.16 4.79 -2.54
CA LEU A 99 -21.36 3.73 -1.94
C LEU A 99 -21.39 2.45 -2.78
N TYR A 100 -22.53 2.08 -3.39
CA TYR A 100 -22.57 0.91 -4.26
C TYR A 100 -21.76 1.10 -5.55
N ARG A 101 -21.91 2.25 -6.22
CA ARG A 101 -21.11 2.58 -7.41
C ARG A 101 -19.62 2.64 -7.10
N MET A 102 -19.25 3.19 -5.94
CA MET A 102 -17.85 3.20 -5.52
C MET A 102 -17.33 1.79 -5.25
N ARG A 103 -18.13 0.93 -4.61
CA ARG A 103 -17.76 -0.46 -4.31
C ARG A 103 -17.48 -1.22 -5.59
N GLU A 104 -18.37 -1.10 -6.57
CA GLU A 104 -18.22 -1.73 -7.88
C GLU A 104 -16.90 -1.35 -8.54
N ARG A 105 -16.59 -0.04 -8.61
CA ARG A 105 -15.30 0.45 -9.16
C ARG A 105 -14.08 -0.11 -8.43
N VAL A 106 -14.15 -0.25 -7.10
CA VAL A 106 -13.05 -0.84 -6.33
C VAL A 106 -12.88 -2.31 -6.69
N LEU A 107 -13.98 -3.07 -6.72
CA LEU A 107 -13.95 -4.51 -6.99
C LEU A 107 -13.45 -4.82 -8.40
N THR A 108 -13.98 -4.13 -9.42
CA THR A 108 -13.56 -4.33 -10.82
C THR A 108 -12.11 -3.93 -11.05
N GLY A 109 -11.58 -3.01 -10.25
CA GLY A 109 -10.21 -2.53 -10.36
C GLY A 109 -9.16 -3.36 -9.62
N LEU A 110 -9.55 -4.34 -8.79
CA LEU A 110 -8.61 -5.00 -7.84
C LEU A 110 -7.34 -5.54 -8.50
N HIS A 111 -7.44 -6.01 -9.75
CA HIS A 111 -6.31 -6.47 -10.56
C HIS A 111 -5.21 -5.41 -10.75
N HIS A 112 -5.54 -4.12 -10.79
CA HIS A 112 -4.56 -3.02 -10.92
C HIS A 112 -3.66 -2.84 -9.70
N ILE A 113 -4.05 -3.36 -8.54
CA ILE A 113 -3.31 -3.19 -7.28
C ILE A 113 -2.82 -4.53 -6.72
N ALA A 114 -3.14 -5.64 -7.36
CA ALA A 114 -2.66 -6.97 -6.98
C ALA A 114 -1.14 -7.04 -7.09
N GLY A 115 -0.48 -7.60 -6.06
CA GLY A 115 0.98 -7.71 -6.03
C GLY A 115 1.73 -6.40 -5.81
N HIS A 116 1.05 -5.27 -5.61
CA HIS A 116 1.70 -3.98 -5.34
C HIS A 116 1.76 -3.64 -3.86
N ALA A 117 2.74 -2.83 -3.48
CA ALA A 117 2.76 -2.16 -2.19
C ALA A 117 1.68 -1.07 -2.16
N LEU A 118 0.88 -0.98 -1.10
CA LEU A 118 -0.19 0.02 -0.99
C LEU A 118 0.09 1.02 0.12
N ALA A 119 -0.01 2.31 -0.22
CA ALA A 119 0.30 3.39 0.68
C ALA A 119 -0.93 4.18 1.12
N CYS A 120 -1.04 4.42 2.42
CA CYS A 120 -2.14 5.19 3.00
C CYS A 120 -1.72 6.01 4.22
N TRP A 121 -2.65 6.79 4.77
CA TRP A 121 -2.40 7.63 5.95
C TRP A 121 -2.60 6.90 7.30
N CYS A 122 -3.02 5.63 7.31
CA CYS A 122 -3.25 4.89 8.55
C CYS A 122 -1.93 4.65 9.30
N PRO A 123 -1.87 4.94 10.61
CA PRO A 123 -0.64 4.83 11.39
C PRO A 123 -0.17 3.37 11.49
N LEU A 124 1.12 3.10 11.24
CA LEU A 124 1.69 1.74 11.29
C LEU A 124 1.54 1.08 12.67
N SER A 125 1.41 1.87 13.74
CA SER A 125 1.12 1.36 15.09
C SER A 125 -0.31 0.83 15.27
N SER A 126 -1.22 1.13 14.33
CA SER A 126 -2.59 0.64 14.38
C SER A 126 -2.72 -0.72 13.68
N LYS A 127 -3.38 -1.64 14.38
CA LYS A 127 -3.84 -2.93 13.85
C LYS A 127 -4.90 -2.81 12.74
N TRP A 128 -5.46 -1.61 12.53
CA TRP A 128 -6.51 -1.37 11.56
C TRP A 128 -5.99 -0.51 10.42
N CYS A 129 -6.02 -1.04 9.20
CA CYS A 129 -5.68 -0.30 8.00
C CYS A 129 -6.58 -0.66 6.82
N HIS A 130 -7.01 0.34 6.05
CA HIS A 130 -7.80 0.06 4.84
C HIS A 130 -6.94 -0.48 3.69
N ALA A 131 -5.64 -0.15 3.65
CA ALA A 131 -4.73 -0.70 2.64
C ALA A 131 -4.52 -2.21 2.83
N GLU A 132 -4.50 -2.71 4.07
CA GLU A 132 -4.44 -4.16 4.35
C GLU A 132 -5.69 -4.89 3.84
N THR A 133 -6.88 -4.30 4.00
CA THR A 133 -8.10 -4.82 3.39
C THR A 133 -7.96 -4.94 1.88
N LEU A 134 -7.46 -3.90 1.20
CA LEU A 134 -7.30 -3.89 -0.26
C LEU A 134 -6.25 -4.91 -0.73
N ILE A 135 -5.09 -5.02 -0.06
CA ILE A 135 -4.08 -6.03 -0.35
C ILE A 135 -4.69 -7.44 -0.28
N ARG A 136 -5.40 -7.74 0.81
CA ARG A 136 -6.05 -9.04 0.98
C ARG A 136 -7.06 -9.33 -0.13
N MET A 137 -7.90 -8.36 -0.49
CA MET A 137 -8.91 -8.56 -1.54
C MET A 137 -8.29 -8.69 -2.93
N ALA A 138 -7.25 -7.92 -3.23
CA ALA A 138 -6.55 -7.99 -4.51
C ALA A 138 -5.83 -9.32 -4.69
N ASN A 139 -5.22 -9.87 -3.63
CA ASN A 139 -4.60 -11.19 -3.68
C ASN A 139 -5.63 -12.30 -3.89
N VAL A 140 -6.75 -12.26 -3.16
CA VAL A 140 -7.85 -13.22 -3.36
C VAL A 140 -8.37 -13.14 -4.80
N HIS A 141 -8.55 -11.94 -5.34
CA HIS A 141 -8.99 -11.75 -6.73
C HIS A 141 -8.00 -12.32 -7.74
N ALA A 142 -6.71 -12.01 -7.59
CA ALA A 142 -5.66 -12.50 -8.48
C ALA A 142 -5.54 -14.04 -8.43
N ASP A 143 -5.77 -14.64 -7.27
CA ASP A 143 -5.78 -16.10 -7.14
C ASP A 143 -6.99 -16.72 -7.84
N TYR A 144 -8.19 -16.13 -7.71
CA TYR A 144 -9.37 -16.58 -8.48
C TYR A 144 -9.15 -16.49 -9.99
N GLU A 145 -8.57 -15.40 -10.49
CA GLU A 145 -8.30 -15.24 -11.92
C GLU A 145 -7.32 -16.30 -12.45
N LYS A 146 -6.31 -16.70 -11.66
CA LYS A 146 -5.38 -17.78 -12.04
C LYS A 146 -6.07 -19.14 -12.16
N PHE A 147 -7.11 -19.42 -11.37
CA PHE A 147 -7.83 -20.69 -11.40
C PHE A 147 -8.98 -20.71 -12.43
N ALA A 148 -9.47 -19.54 -12.83
CA ALA A 148 -10.53 -19.40 -13.83
C ALA A 148 -10.03 -19.37 -15.28
N ALA A 149 -8.72 -19.19 -15.48
CA ALA A 149 -8.03 -19.24 -16.77
C ALA A 149 -7.55 -20.67 -17.10
#